data_AF-A0A371CSA4-F1
#
_entry.id   AF-A0A371CSA4-F1
#
_cell.length_a   1.000
_cell.length_b   1.000
_cell.length_c   1.000
_cell.angle_alpha   90.00
_cell.angle_beta   90.00
_cell.angle_gamma   90.00
#
_symmetry.space_group_name_H-M   'P 1'
#
loop_
_entity.id
_entity.type
_entity.pdbx_description
1 polymer ?
#
loop_
_entity_poly.entity_id
_entity_poly.type
_entity_poly.pdbx_seq_one_letter_code
_entity_poly.pdbx_strand_id
1 'polypeptide(L)'
;MEMWPLASAISVILWNQYREGFAVHTFLLLNRLPFLKWRTGALAAPQTLASDDLAARSAVHFDLVPLGQPTRTAPSLPIEIHEYIIDAVYPHNIYDDGEHVLTIRALANCALVCQLWRLRAQSLIFYAVKLSDVATLRKLGDLLAHVPVLGLLVRKLYVVGWLHHSAASVVPALPLVVGKRLPEVCSIVICRSPEPPLAAVREKHRMLPHLAIHPRFPLSFSGFAASLRRLHMEGLIFPSFTDFARAMRSASGIAELVCIQVRWSPPSMPPPVSTLGTRISFEKLERLSIRQMGMRAVEILMASTGTALSCLDIDLPHFDVPSTAEGADESPVNLDLHRFPNLHVLQLAIPASPAVCSSSPP
;
A
#
# COMPACT_ATOMS: atom_id res chain seq x y z
N MET A 1 -3.68 13.98 -28.94
CA MET A 1 -4.13 13.26 -27.72
C MET A 1 -3.75 14.15 -26.54
N GLU A 2 -4.69 14.96 -26.06
CA GLU A 2 -4.41 16.02 -25.09
C GLU A 2 -4.28 15.44 -23.66
N MET A 3 -3.06 15.41 -23.13
CA MET A 3 -2.71 14.91 -21.78
C MET A 3 -2.84 15.97 -20.66
N TRP A 4 -3.55 17.07 -20.91
CA TRP A 4 -3.78 18.13 -19.92
C TRP A 4 -4.45 17.69 -18.60
N PRO A 5 -5.31 16.65 -18.53
CA PRO A 5 -5.89 16.23 -17.25
C PRO A 5 -4.86 15.65 -16.25
N LEU A 6 -3.75 15.10 -16.76
CA LEU A 6 -2.77 14.35 -15.95
C LEU A 6 -1.89 15.26 -15.09
N ALA A 7 -1.49 16.43 -15.61
CA ALA A 7 -0.71 17.39 -14.83
C ALA A 7 -1.52 17.99 -13.67
N SER A 8 -2.81 18.23 -13.89
CA SER A 8 -3.75 18.66 -12.84
C SER A 8 -3.95 17.56 -11.79
N ALA A 9 -4.15 16.30 -12.22
CA ALA A 9 -4.30 15.17 -11.32
C ALA A 9 -3.09 14.97 -10.39
N ILE A 10 -1.86 15.08 -10.91
CA ILE A 10 -0.64 14.95 -10.12
C ILE A 10 -0.52 16.08 -9.09
N SER A 11 -0.83 17.32 -9.49
CA SER A 11 -0.84 18.46 -8.58
C SER A 11 -1.89 18.29 -7.47
N VAL A 12 -3.09 17.77 -7.80
CA VAL A 12 -4.17 17.52 -6.83
C VAL A 12 -3.85 16.38 -5.86
N ILE A 13 -3.14 15.33 -6.31
CA ILE A 13 -2.69 14.22 -5.45
C ILE A 13 -1.61 14.72 -4.48
N LEU A 14 -0.59 15.42 -4.99
CA LEU A 14 0.49 16.01 -4.18
C LEU A 14 -0.03 17.08 -3.21
N TRP A 15 -1.01 17.88 -3.62
CA TRP A 15 -1.62 18.93 -2.80
C TRP A 15 -2.46 18.35 -1.66
N ASN A 16 -3.21 17.28 -1.91
CA ASN A 16 -4.15 16.73 -0.92
C ASN A 16 -3.52 15.74 0.06
N GLN A 17 -2.40 15.10 -0.29
CA GLN A 17 -1.73 14.15 0.60
C GLN A 17 -0.98 14.83 1.76
N TYR A 18 -0.71 16.14 1.68
CA TYR A 18 0.17 16.86 2.61
C TYR A 18 -0.43 18.17 3.16
N ARG A 19 -1.73 18.13 3.50
CA ARG A 19 -2.49 19.30 3.98
C ARG A 19 -2.02 19.87 5.33
N GLU A 20 -1.17 19.17 6.08
CA GLU A 20 -0.59 19.68 7.32
C GLU A 20 0.93 19.82 7.19
N GLY A 21 1.39 21.00 6.75
CA GLY A 21 2.80 21.40 6.88
C GLY A 21 3.43 22.23 5.75
N PHE A 22 2.85 22.27 4.53
CA PHE A 22 3.58 22.79 3.36
C PHE A 22 2.77 23.71 2.43
N ALA A 23 2.12 24.73 2.99
CA ALA A 23 1.23 25.62 2.23
C ALA A 23 1.93 26.70 1.38
N VAL A 24 3.25 26.93 1.44
CA VAL A 24 3.83 28.15 0.85
C VAL A 24 4.82 27.92 -0.30
N HIS A 25 5.55 26.79 -0.36
CA HIS A 25 6.64 26.65 -1.35
C HIS A 25 6.27 25.96 -2.67
N THR A 26 5.33 25.01 -2.67
CA THR A 26 4.96 24.25 -3.89
C THR A 26 4.07 25.06 -4.84
N PHE A 27 3.25 25.97 -4.30
CA PHE A 27 2.38 26.85 -5.10
C PHE A 27 3.16 27.96 -5.82
N LEU A 28 4.32 28.37 -5.28
CA LEU A 28 5.19 29.37 -5.91
C LEU A 28 6.05 28.79 -7.04
N LEU A 29 6.34 27.48 -7.03
CA LEU A 29 7.11 26.83 -8.10
C LEU A 29 6.26 26.54 -9.35
N LEU A 30 4.96 26.25 -9.20
CA LEU A 30 4.06 26.06 -10.34
C LEU A 30 3.65 27.38 -11.02
N ASN A 31 3.67 28.51 -10.30
CA ASN A 31 3.30 29.84 -10.85
C ASN A 31 4.48 30.63 -11.43
N ARG A 32 5.72 30.13 -11.36
CA ARG A 32 6.91 30.80 -11.91
C ARG A 32 7.43 30.22 -13.23
N LEU A 33 6.72 29.27 -13.85
CA LEU A 33 7.01 28.85 -15.21
C LEU A 33 6.36 29.85 -16.20
N PRO A 34 7.12 30.49 -17.10
CA PRO A 34 6.61 31.55 -17.98
C PRO A 34 5.59 31.09 -19.05
N PHE A 35 5.12 29.83 -19.00
CA PHE A 35 4.25 29.23 -20.00
C PHE A 35 2.77 29.09 -19.58
N LEU A 36 2.37 29.55 -18.40
CA LEU A 36 0.98 29.45 -17.93
C LEU A 36 0.49 30.77 -17.33
N LYS A 37 -0.04 31.66 -18.17
CA LYS A 37 -0.88 32.79 -17.70
C LYS A 37 -2.29 32.27 -17.41
N TRP A 38 -2.65 32.15 -16.13
CA TRP A 38 -4.03 31.96 -15.69
C TRP A 38 -4.80 33.28 -15.88
N ARG A 39 -5.91 33.25 -16.62
CA ARG A 39 -6.92 34.34 -16.61
C ARG A 39 -8.09 33.88 -15.75
N THR A 40 -8.24 34.48 -14.57
CA THR A 40 -9.41 34.31 -13.71
C THR A 40 -10.58 35.10 -14.30
N GLY A 41 -11.57 34.39 -14.86
CA GLY A 41 -12.88 34.95 -15.18
C GLY A 41 -13.76 34.87 -13.94
N ALA A 42 -14.15 36.03 -13.39
CA ALA A 42 -15.07 36.13 -12.27
C ALA A 42 -16.48 35.68 -12.70
N LEU A 43 -17.14 34.87 -11.87
CA LEU A 43 -18.56 34.54 -12.00
C LEU A 43 -19.40 35.79 -11.72
N ALA A 44 -20.28 36.14 -12.65
CA ALA A 44 -21.46 36.98 -12.41
C ALA A 44 -22.73 36.15 -12.71
N ALA A 45 -23.75 36.39 -11.89
CA ALA A 45 -25.04 35.70 -11.83
C ALA A 45 -25.91 35.89 -13.08
N PRO A 46 -26.98 35.10 -13.28
CA PRO A 46 -27.65 34.97 -14.57
C PRO A 46 -28.69 36.07 -14.81
N GLN A 47 -28.73 36.61 -16.02
CA GLN A 47 -29.90 37.27 -16.57
C GLN A 47 -30.22 36.72 -17.95
N THR A 48 -31.52 36.60 -18.17
CA THR A 48 -32.26 35.96 -19.25
C THR A 48 -32.38 36.80 -20.53
N LEU A 49 -32.51 36.10 -21.67
CA LEU A 49 -33.24 36.43 -22.91
C LEU A 49 -32.72 37.57 -23.83
N ALA A 50 -32.21 37.19 -25.01
CA ALA A 50 -32.87 37.34 -26.34
C ALA A 50 -31.85 37.50 -27.52
N SER A 51 -32.23 36.86 -28.64
CA SER A 51 -31.92 37.07 -30.08
C SER A 51 -30.54 37.50 -30.60
N ASP A 52 -30.08 36.68 -31.54
CA ASP A 52 -29.62 36.98 -32.90
C ASP A 52 -28.35 37.82 -33.16
N ASP A 53 -27.38 37.09 -33.73
CA ASP A 53 -26.80 37.27 -35.07
C ASP A 53 -25.32 37.61 -35.23
N LEU A 54 -24.76 36.85 -36.17
CA LEU A 54 -23.56 36.97 -36.99
C LEU A 54 -22.24 37.59 -36.46
N ALA A 55 -21.22 36.73 -36.55
CA ALA A 55 -19.91 37.00 -37.15
C ALA A 55 -18.99 38.07 -36.53
N ALA A 56 -18.08 37.63 -35.66
CA ALA A 56 -16.69 38.14 -35.63
C ALA A 56 -15.76 37.28 -34.75
N ARG A 57 -14.60 36.92 -35.33
CA ARG A 57 -13.30 36.73 -34.67
C ARG A 57 -13.08 35.51 -33.76
N SER A 58 -12.21 34.61 -34.21
CA SER A 58 -10.79 34.62 -33.82
C SER A 58 -10.18 33.24 -34.09
N ALA A 59 -9.67 33.03 -35.30
CA ALA A 59 -8.79 31.91 -35.55
C ALA A 59 -7.47 32.18 -34.82
N VAL A 60 -7.16 31.36 -33.81
CA VAL A 60 -5.85 31.36 -33.16
C VAL A 60 -4.86 30.79 -34.16
N HIS A 61 -4.19 31.69 -34.89
CA HIS A 61 -3.05 31.35 -35.71
C HIS A 61 -1.89 31.01 -34.76
N PHE A 62 -1.55 29.72 -34.64
CA PHE A 62 -0.31 29.31 -33.99
C PHE A 62 0.82 29.58 -34.98
N ASP A 63 1.54 30.69 -34.80
CA ASP A 63 2.82 30.90 -35.47
C ASP A 63 3.81 29.85 -34.94
N LEU A 64 3.97 28.78 -35.70
CA LEU A 64 5.11 27.88 -35.58
C LEU A 64 6.34 28.68 -36.00
N VAL A 65 7.06 29.21 -35.00
CA VAL A 65 8.38 29.79 -35.19
C VAL A 65 9.26 28.74 -35.90
N PRO A 66 9.84 29.03 -37.07
CA PRO A 66 10.77 28.13 -37.73
C PRO A 66 11.99 27.96 -36.84
N LEU A 67 12.25 26.74 -36.37
CA LEU A 67 13.48 26.39 -35.66
C LEU A 67 14.66 26.58 -36.61
N GLY A 68 15.38 27.68 -36.43
CA GLY A 68 16.66 27.94 -37.08
C GLY A 68 17.75 27.00 -36.58
N GLN A 69 18.36 26.28 -37.52
CA GLN A 69 19.67 25.61 -37.54
C GLN A 69 19.99 24.54 -36.45
N PRO A 70 20.62 23.41 -36.86
CA PRO A 70 21.07 22.37 -35.93
C PRO A 70 22.30 22.89 -35.17
N THR A 71 22.08 23.55 -34.05
CA THR A 71 23.12 23.77 -33.04
C THR A 71 23.59 22.40 -32.59
N ARG A 72 24.93 22.17 -32.63
CA ARG A 72 25.60 20.94 -32.22
C ARG A 72 24.90 20.34 -31.00
N THR A 73 24.13 19.27 -31.24
CA THR A 73 23.43 18.55 -30.19
C THR A 73 24.49 17.98 -29.28
N ALA A 74 24.58 18.49 -28.06
CA ALA A 74 25.33 17.84 -27.00
C ALA A 74 24.94 16.34 -27.01
N PRO A 75 25.88 15.41 -26.83
CA PRO A 75 25.57 13.99 -26.86
C PRO A 75 24.47 13.73 -25.84
N SER A 76 23.28 13.39 -26.34
CA SER A 76 22.15 13.04 -25.50
C SER A 76 22.47 11.73 -24.82
N LEU A 77 22.32 11.68 -23.49
CA LEU A 77 22.44 10.42 -22.78
C LEU A 77 21.41 9.42 -23.35
N PRO A 78 21.77 8.14 -23.46
CA PRO A 78 20.82 7.10 -23.83
C PRO A 78 19.62 7.06 -22.86
N ILE A 79 18.45 6.66 -23.36
CA ILE A 79 17.21 6.59 -22.57
C ILE A 79 17.36 5.68 -21.35
N GLU A 80 18.14 4.62 -21.48
CA GLU A 80 18.41 3.62 -20.45
C GLU A 80 19.08 4.26 -19.23
N ILE A 81 19.96 5.25 -19.45
CA ILE A 81 20.64 5.97 -18.36
C ILE A 81 19.64 6.87 -17.62
N HIS A 82 18.73 7.51 -18.35
CA HIS A 82 17.68 8.32 -17.72
C HIS A 82 16.72 7.47 -16.88
N GLU A 83 16.30 6.32 -17.39
CA GLU A 83 15.45 5.39 -16.65
C GLU A 83 16.17 4.84 -15.42
N TYR A 84 17.43 4.46 -15.55
CA TYR A 84 18.24 3.98 -14.42
C TYR A 84 18.38 5.02 -13.31
N ILE A 85 18.64 6.29 -13.66
CA ILE A 85 18.73 7.38 -12.68
C ILE A 85 17.39 7.55 -11.96
N ILE A 86 16.27 7.54 -12.69
CA ILE A 86 14.94 7.72 -12.10
C ILE A 86 14.56 6.52 -11.22
N ASP A 87 14.88 5.31 -11.65
CA ASP A 87 14.64 4.09 -10.88
C ASP A 87 15.46 4.06 -9.58
N ALA A 88 16.69 4.60 -9.60
CA ALA A 88 17.54 4.73 -8.41
C ALA A 88 16.98 5.72 -7.37
N VAL A 89 16.11 6.65 -7.76
CA VAL A 89 15.40 7.56 -6.83
C VAL A 89 14.30 6.82 -6.07
N TYR A 90 13.82 5.68 -6.58
CA TYR A 90 12.68 4.98 -6.01
C TYR A 90 13.12 3.90 -4.99
N PRO A 91 12.90 4.12 -3.68
CA PRO A 91 13.15 3.09 -2.69
C PRO A 91 12.17 1.95 -2.92
N HIS A 92 12.69 0.74 -2.92
CA HIS A 92 11.89 -0.46 -3.16
C HIS A 92 10.91 -0.76 -2.01
N ASN A 93 11.05 -0.03 -0.90
CA ASN A 93 10.32 -0.21 0.33
C ASN A 93 9.73 1.12 0.84
N ILE A 94 8.47 1.09 1.27
CA ILE A 94 7.67 2.30 1.56
C ILE A 94 7.02 2.23 2.96
N TYR A 95 7.66 1.52 3.89
CA TYR A 95 7.13 1.47 5.27
C TYR A 95 7.31 2.80 6.00
N ASP A 96 8.37 3.56 5.69
CA ASP A 96 8.61 4.87 6.32
C ASP A 96 7.84 5.98 5.58
N ASP A 97 6.92 6.61 6.30
CA ASP A 97 6.16 7.78 5.87
C ASP A 97 7.08 8.88 5.33
N GLY A 98 8.18 9.16 6.03
CA GLY A 98 9.13 10.21 5.67
C GLY A 98 9.83 9.94 4.35
N GLU A 99 10.40 8.75 4.19
CA GLU A 99 11.10 8.35 2.96
C GLU A 99 10.14 8.32 1.75
N HIS A 100 8.91 7.87 1.96
CA HIS A 100 7.89 7.86 0.90
C HIS A 100 7.59 9.29 0.41
N VAL A 101 7.39 10.25 1.31
CA VAL A 101 7.14 11.65 0.94
C VAL A 101 8.27 12.20 0.08
N LEU A 102 9.51 11.99 0.54
CA LEU A 102 10.71 12.49 -0.13
C LEU A 102 10.87 11.86 -1.52
N THR A 103 10.60 10.57 -1.64
CA THR A 103 10.59 9.83 -2.90
C THR A 103 9.60 10.41 -3.88
N ILE A 104 8.33 10.52 -3.48
CA ILE A 104 7.26 11.01 -4.36
C ILE A 104 7.56 12.46 -4.79
N ARG A 105 8.11 13.28 -3.89
CA ARG A 105 8.56 14.64 -4.22
C ARG A 105 9.71 14.62 -5.23
N ALA A 106 10.70 13.75 -5.05
CA ALA A 106 11.82 13.63 -5.97
C ALA A 106 11.35 13.18 -7.36
N LEU A 107 10.47 12.16 -7.45
CA LEU A 107 9.87 11.72 -8.70
C LEU A 107 9.01 12.79 -9.35
N ALA A 108 8.23 13.55 -8.58
CA ALA A 108 7.46 14.67 -9.09
C ALA A 108 8.37 15.73 -9.71
N ASN A 109 9.51 16.03 -9.08
CA ASN A 109 10.51 16.94 -9.65
C ASN A 109 11.14 16.37 -10.93
N CYS A 110 11.48 15.07 -10.96
CA CYS A 110 11.94 14.39 -12.17
C CYS A 110 10.93 14.53 -13.33
N ALA A 111 9.64 14.42 -13.03
CA ALA A 111 8.58 14.52 -14.03
C ALA A 111 8.42 15.93 -14.66
N LEU A 112 9.03 16.95 -14.05
CA LEU A 112 9.04 18.33 -14.53
C LEU A 112 10.25 18.67 -15.40
N VAL A 113 11.31 17.82 -15.40
CA VAL A 113 12.56 18.07 -16.15
C VAL A 113 12.32 18.06 -17.66
N CYS A 114 11.79 16.97 -18.20
CA CYS A 114 11.47 16.84 -19.62
C CYS A 114 10.37 15.79 -19.85
N GLN A 115 9.88 15.66 -21.10
CA GLN A 115 8.81 14.71 -21.43
C GLN A 115 9.20 13.24 -21.21
N LEU A 116 10.46 12.89 -21.47
CA LEU A 116 10.94 11.52 -21.32
C LEU A 116 10.95 11.10 -19.84
N TRP A 117 11.51 11.98 -18.98
CA TRP A 117 11.54 11.76 -17.53
C TRP A 117 10.14 11.73 -16.93
N ARG A 118 9.21 12.54 -17.48
CA ARG A 118 7.81 12.55 -17.06
C ARG A 118 7.15 11.19 -17.16
N LEU A 119 7.29 10.49 -18.29
CA LEU A 119 6.63 9.20 -18.49
C LEU A 119 7.11 8.17 -17.47
N ARG A 120 8.43 8.04 -17.30
CA ARG A 120 9.02 7.09 -16.36
C ARG A 120 8.69 7.44 -14.91
N ALA A 121 8.90 8.70 -14.51
CA ALA A 121 8.63 9.14 -13.14
C ALA A 121 7.14 9.01 -12.77
N GLN A 122 6.22 9.33 -13.69
CA GLN A 122 4.78 9.11 -13.46
C GLN A 122 4.46 7.62 -13.24
N SER A 123 5.06 6.72 -14.02
CA SER A 123 4.85 5.28 -13.83
C SER A 123 5.27 4.82 -12.42
N LEU A 124 6.36 5.36 -11.87
CA LEU A 124 6.84 5.03 -10.52
C LEU A 124 6.02 5.69 -9.41
N ILE A 125 5.50 6.92 -9.63
CA ILE A 125 4.58 7.57 -8.69
C ILE A 125 3.32 6.71 -8.46
N PHE A 126 2.80 6.09 -9.52
CA PHE A 126 1.63 5.22 -9.43
C PHE A 126 1.96 3.74 -9.15
N TYR A 127 3.23 3.34 -9.25
CA TYR A 127 3.65 1.95 -9.07
C TYR A 127 3.26 1.39 -7.68
N ALA A 128 3.43 2.21 -6.64
CA ALA A 128 2.96 1.88 -5.30
C ALA A 128 2.09 3.00 -4.74
N VAL A 129 0.88 2.64 -4.33
CA VAL A 129 -0.06 3.61 -3.76
C VAL A 129 -0.29 3.31 -2.29
N LYS A 130 -0.04 4.31 -1.46
CA LYS A 130 -0.32 4.29 -0.02
C LYS A 130 -1.69 4.88 0.28
N LEU A 131 -2.48 4.15 1.07
CA LEU A 131 -3.85 4.45 1.45
C LEU A 131 -3.93 4.51 2.98
N SER A 132 -4.11 5.71 3.51
CA SER A 132 -4.22 5.98 4.96
C SER A 132 -5.66 5.96 5.47
N ASP A 133 -6.60 6.34 4.60
CA ASP A 133 -7.98 6.62 4.97
C ASP A 133 -8.94 6.44 3.78
N VAL A 134 -10.23 6.34 4.07
CA VAL A 134 -11.24 6.10 3.03
C VAL A 134 -11.37 7.27 2.05
N ALA A 135 -11.03 8.50 2.45
CA ALA A 135 -11.08 9.63 1.53
C ALA A 135 -9.99 9.53 0.45
N THR A 136 -8.76 9.13 0.81
CA THR A 136 -7.69 8.83 -0.15
C THR A 136 -8.07 7.68 -1.09
N LEU A 137 -8.68 6.62 -0.57
CA LEU A 137 -9.20 5.51 -1.37
C LEU A 137 -10.27 5.98 -2.38
N ARG A 138 -11.23 6.80 -1.96
CA ARG A 138 -12.27 7.34 -2.86
C ARG A 138 -11.67 8.21 -3.94
N LYS A 139 -10.74 9.11 -3.60
CA LYS A 139 -10.02 9.93 -4.58
C LYS A 139 -9.27 9.09 -5.61
N LEU A 140 -8.60 8.03 -5.18
CA LEU A 140 -7.97 7.06 -6.09
C LEU A 140 -9.03 6.40 -6.98
N GLY A 141 -10.15 5.95 -6.39
CA GLY A 141 -11.28 5.40 -7.13
C GLY A 141 -11.78 6.36 -8.22
N ASP A 142 -12.03 7.62 -7.88
CA ASP A 142 -12.48 8.66 -8.79
C ASP A 142 -11.45 8.90 -9.89
N LEU A 143 -10.17 9.01 -9.53
CA LEU A 143 -9.08 9.17 -10.51
C LEU A 143 -9.05 8.00 -11.50
N LEU A 144 -9.16 6.76 -11.03
CA LEU A 144 -9.18 5.56 -11.87
C LEU A 144 -10.43 5.48 -12.73
N ALA A 145 -11.56 6.06 -12.30
CA ALA A 145 -12.75 6.16 -13.13
C ALA A 145 -12.56 7.13 -14.30
N HIS A 146 -11.86 8.25 -14.07
CA HIS A 146 -11.57 9.24 -15.11
C HIS A 146 -10.41 8.83 -16.01
N VAL A 147 -9.41 8.15 -15.46
CA VAL A 147 -8.17 7.76 -16.17
C VAL A 147 -7.85 6.27 -15.89
N PRO A 148 -8.55 5.33 -16.53
CA PRO A 148 -8.41 3.90 -16.25
C PRO A 148 -7.00 3.33 -16.51
N VAL A 149 -6.25 3.93 -17.44
CA VAL A 149 -4.88 3.49 -17.78
C VAL A 149 -3.93 3.56 -16.58
N LEU A 150 -4.18 4.46 -15.62
CA LEU A 150 -3.39 4.52 -14.38
C LEU A 150 -3.52 3.25 -13.54
N GLY A 151 -4.65 2.55 -13.63
CA GLY A 151 -4.87 1.29 -12.91
C GLY A 151 -3.93 0.16 -13.34
N LEU A 152 -3.38 0.23 -14.57
CA LEU A 152 -2.39 -0.71 -15.07
C LEU A 152 -0.98 -0.46 -14.50
N LEU A 153 -0.74 0.75 -13.99
CA LEU A 153 0.55 1.14 -13.42
C LEU A 153 0.66 0.72 -11.95
N VAL A 154 -0.46 0.61 -11.23
CA VAL A 154 -0.47 0.26 -9.81
C VAL A 154 -0.15 -1.23 -9.61
N ARG A 155 1.01 -1.51 -9.02
CA ARG A 155 1.49 -2.87 -8.71
C ARG A 155 1.43 -3.20 -7.23
N LYS A 156 1.65 -2.19 -6.38
CA LYS A 156 1.69 -2.34 -4.92
C LYS A 156 0.66 -1.43 -4.25
N LEU A 157 -0.08 -1.98 -3.29
CA LEU A 157 -0.98 -1.22 -2.42
C LEU A 157 -0.50 -1.32 -0.98
N TYR A 158 -0.32 -0.18 -0.34
CA TYR A 158 0.00 -0.08 1.08
C TYR A 158 -1.22 0.47 1.81
N VAL A 159 -1.87 -0.36 2.61
CA VAL A 159 -2.99 0.05 3.47
C VAL A 159 -2.44 0.24 4.87
N VAL A 160 -2.16 1.48 5.22
CA VAL A 160 -1.57 1.85 6.51
C VAL A 160 -2.63 2.57 7.31
N GLY A 161 -2.81 2.22 8.59
CA GLY A 161 -3.80 2.93 9.39
C GLY A 161 -3.89 2.44 10.83
N TRP A 162 -4.47 3.28 11.68
CA TRP A 162 -4.72 2.96 13.09
C TRP A 162 -6.07 2.25 13.29
N LEU A 163 -7.07 2.58 12.47
CA LEU A 163 -8.48 2.21 12.67
C LEU A 163 -8.94 1.03 11.80
N HIS A 164 -8.13 -0.02 11.66
CA HIS A 164 -8.51 -1.19 10.83
C HIS A 164 -9.76 -1.95 11.32
N HIS A 165 -10.12 -1.76 12.59
CA HIS A 165 -11.33 -2.34 13.20
C HIS A 165 -12.63 -1.63 12.80
N SER A 166 -12.56 -0.35 12.41
CA SER A 166 -13.75 0.45 12.14
C SER A 166 -14.32 0.14 10.76
N ALA A 167 -15.65 0.27 10.61
CA ALA A 167 -16.30 0.27 9.29
C ALA A 167 -15.81 1.45 8.42
N ALA A 168 -15.24 2.49 9.03
CA ALA A 168 -14.57 3.58 8.34
C ALA A 168 -13.12 3.27 7.92
N SER A 169 -12.66 2.03 8.08
CA SER A 169 -11.35 1.60 7.58
C SER A 169 -11.31 1.51 6.05
N VAL A 170 -10.13 1.76 5.49
CA VAL A 170 -9.82 1.49 4.06
C VAL A 170 -10.03 0.02 3.72
N VAL A 171 -9.69 -0.87 4.64
CA VAL A 171 -9.60 -2.32 4.42
C VAL A 171 -10.92 -2.94 3.88
N PRO A 172 -12.10 -2.75 4.52
CA PRO A 172 -13.36 -3.27 3.99
C PRO A 172 -13.84 -2.52 2.75
N ALA A 173 -13.44 -1.26 2.54
CA ALA A 173 -13.86 -0.44 1.40
C ALA A 173 -13.01 -0.71 0.14
N LEU A 174 -11.76 -1.13 0.30
CA LEU A 174 -10.79 -1.37 -0.77
C LEU A 174 -11.34 -2.20 -1.94
N PRO A 175 -11.86 -3.43 -1.73
CA PRO A 175 -12.38 -4.25 -2.83
C PRO A 175 -13.56 -3.59 -3.55
N LEU A 176 -14.37 -2.82 -2.83
CA LEU A 176 -15.58 -2.18 -3.38
C LEU A 176 -15.22 -0.99 -4.27
N VAL A 177 -14.22 -0.19 -3.88
CA VAL A 177 -13.87 1.04 -4.59
C VAL A 177 -12.92 0.75 -5.77
N VAL A 178 -11.92 -0.12 -5.59
CA VAL A 178 -10.84 -0.30 -6.58
C VAL A 178 -10.62 -1.73 -7.05
N GLY A 179 -11.32 -2.73 -6.50
CA GLY A 179 -11.03 -4.15 -6.78
C GLY A 179 -11.00 -4.53 -8.26
N LYS A 180 -11.94 -4.00 -9.08
CA LYS A 180 -11.96 -4.25 -10.53
C LYS A 180 -11.17 -3.24 -11.37
N ARG A 181 -10.67 -2.17 -10.74
CA ARG A 181 -9.99 -1.05 -11.41
C ARG A 181 -8.47 -1.19 -11.38
N LEU A 182 -7.96 -2.16 -10.64
CA LEU A 182 -6.54 -2.39 -10.40
C LEU A 182 -6.14 -3.84 -10.75
N PRO A 183 -6.21 -4.22 -12.04
CA PRO A 183 -6.02 -5.61 -12.47
C PRO A 183 -4.59 -6.12 -12.28
N GLU A 184 -3.61 -5.21 -12.17
CA GLU A 184 -2.18 -5.53 -12.16
C GLU A 184 -1.55 -5.50 -10.76
N VAL A 185 -2.37 -5.32 -9.70
CA VAL A 185 -1.90 -5.30 -8.31
C VAL A 185 -1.43 -6.70 -7.91
N CYS A 186 -0.13 -6.82 -7.67
CA CYS A 186 0.51 -8.07 -7.28
C CYS A 186 0.99 -8.09 -5.83
N SER A 187 1.05 -6.95 -5.16
CA SER A 187 1.47 -6.86 -3.76
C SER A 187 0.50 -6.02 -2.94
N ILE A 188 0.00 -6.57 -1.84
CA ILE A 188 -0.80 -5.83 -0.87
C ILE A 188 -0.08 -5.91 0.48
N VAL A 189 0.15 -4.75 1.07
CA VAL A 189 0.79 -4.57 2.37
C VAL A 189 -0.22 -3.89 3.28
N ILE A 190 -0.51 -4.50 4.44
CA ILE A 190 -1.48 -3.98 5.39
C ILE A 190 -0.80 -3.88 6.73
N CYS A 191 -0.46 -2.66 7.12
CA CYS A 191 0.24 -2.38 8.35
C CYS A 191 -0.66 -1.57 9.28
N ARG A 192 -0.70 -1.98 10.54
CA ARG A 192 -1.24 -1.13 11.59
C ARG A 192 -0.17 -0.11 12.00
N SER A 193 -0.49 1.17 11.87
CA SER A 193 0.40 2.20 12.42
C SER A 193 0.42 2.08 13.96
N PRO A 194 1.58 2.20 14.63
CA PRO A 194 1.68 2.17 16.09
C PRO A 194 1.26 3.48 16.76
N GLU A 195 1.15 4.57 16.00
CA GLU A 195 0.79 5.88 16.54
C GLU A 195 -0.61 6.30 16.09
N PRO A 196 -1.50 6.70 17.03
CA PRO A 196 -2.76 7.32 16.63
C PRO A 196 -2.46 8.66 15.93
N PRO A 197 -3.27 9.08 14.93
CA PRO A 197 -3.15 10.41 14.36
C PRO A 197 -3.19 11.46 15.48
N LEU A 198 -2.35 12.50 15.41
CA LEU A 198 -2.35 13.61 16.40
C LEU A 198 -3.77 14.19 16.63
N ALA A 199 -4.62 14.16 15.60
CA ALA A 199 -6.02 14.53 15.69
C ALA A 199 -6.85 13.65 16.65
N ALA A 200 -6.58 12.33 16.68
CA ALA A 200 -7.27 11.37 17.53
C ALA A 200 -6.86 11.47 19.01
N VAL A 201 -5.68 12.05 19.30
CA VAL A 201 -5.25 12.31 20.69
C VAL A 201 -6.11 13.41 21.34
N ARG A 202 -6.68 14.32 20.54
CA ARG A 202 -7.50 15.44 21.04
C ARG A 202 -8.89 14.99 21.46
N GLU A 203 -9.43 13.99 20.80
CA GLU A 203 -10.69 13.37 21.18
C GLU A 203 -10.38 12.32 22.26
N LYS A 204 -10.86 12.52 23.50
CA LYS A 204 -10.66 11.62 24.65
C LYS A 204 -11.28 10.22 24.48
N HIS A 205 -11.38 9.69 23.27
CA HIS A 205 -11.79 8.32 23.01
C HIS A 205 -10.76 7.39 23.63
N ARG A 206 -11.19 6.68 24.69
CA ARG A 206 -10.41 5.59 25.30
C ARG A 206 -9.97 4.65 24.19
N MET A 207 -8.68 4.65 23.92
CA MET A 207 -8.07 3.81 22.91
C MET A 207 -8.31 2.35 23.31
N LEU A 208 -8.88 1.57 22.40
CA LEU A 208 -8.96 0.12 22.55
C LEU A 208 -7.90 -0.49 21.61
N PRO A 209 -6.63 -0.61 22.06
CA PRO A 209 -5.53 -1.07 21.22
C PRO A 209 -5.70 -2.51 20.72
N HIS A 210 -6.74 -3.23 21.14
CA HIS A 210 -6.94 -4.65 20.83
C HIS A 210 -8.19 -4.95 19.99
N LEU A 211 -8.74 -3.94 19.30
CA LEU A 211 -9.92 -4.18 18.47
C LEU A 211 -9.57 -4.98 17.21
N ALA A 212 -10.38 -6.02 16.97
CA ALA A 212 -10.26 -6.86 15.81
C ALA A 212 -10.60 -6.09 14.53
N ILE A 213 -9.89 -6.41 13.44
CA ILE A 213 -10.13 -5.93 12.09
C ILE A 213 -11.55 -6.22 11.66
N HIS A 214 -12.09 -5.36 10.82
CA HIS A 214 -13.47 -5.47 10.38
C HIS A 214 -13.76 -6.89 9.79
N PRO A 215 -14.86 -7.58 10.19
CA PRO A 215 -15.13 -8.97 9.78
C PRO A 215 -15.28 -9.21 8.27
N ARG A 216 -15.48 -8.15 7.48
CA ARG A 216 -15.52 -8.22 6.01
C ARG A 216 -14.14 -8.23 5.35
N PHE A 217 -13.08 -7.97 6.09
CA PHE A 217 -11.71 -7.97 5.57
C PHE A 217 -11.32 -9.25 4.79
N PRO A 218 -11.70 -10.47 5.23
CA PRO A 218 -11.38 -11.69 4.50
C PRO A 218 -11.87 -11.72 3.05
N LEU A 219 -12.91 -10.94 2.73
CA LEU A 219 -13.47 -10.86 1.39
C LEU A 219 -12.71 -9.87 0.49
N SER A 220 -11.86 -9.01 1.07
CA SER A 220 -11.17 -7.95 0.34
C SER A 220 -10.16 -8.44 -0.70
N PHE A 221 -9.59 -9.64 -0.53
CA PHE A 221 -8.62 -10.17 -1.48
C PHE A 221 -9.24 -10.81 -2.71
N SER A 222 -10.54 -11.15 -2.68
CA SER A 222 -11.21 -11.80 -3.81
C SER A 222 -11.16 -10.96 -5.09
N GLY A 223 -11.20 -9.63 -4.97
CA GLY A 223 -11.05 -8.71 -6.11
C GLY A 223 -9.65 -8.72 -6.74
N PHE A 224 -8.64 -9.19 -6.01
CA PHE A 224 -7.23 -9.21 -6.45
C PHE A 224 -6.69 -10.62 -6.64
N ALA A 225 -7.50 -11.67 -6.41
CA ALA A 225 -7.04 -13.05 -6.30
C ALA A 225 -6.26 -13.55 -7.54
N ALA A 226 -6.58 -13.04 -8.74
CA ALA A 226 -5.90 -13.43 -9.97
C ALA A 226 -4.44 -12.91 -10.06
N SER A 227 -4.21 -11.67 -9.61
CA SER A 227 -2.95 -10.96 -9.76
C SER A 227 -2.09 -10.95 -8.50
N LEU A 228 -2.69 -11.13 -7.33
CA LEU A 228 -2.01 -11.06 -6.05
C LEU A 228 -0.95 -12.17 -5.93
N ARG A 229 0.28 -11.77 -5.63
CA ARG A 229 1.45 -12.63 -5.44
C ARG A 229 2.10 -12.45 -4.07
N ARG A 230 2.04 -11.25 -3.51
CA ARG A 230 2.60 -10.93 -2.19
C ARG A 230 1.52 -10.37 -1.28
N LEU A 231 1.40 -10.94 -0.09
CA LEU A 231 0.57 -10.41 0.98
C LEU A 231 1.42 -10.20 2.24
N HIS A 232 1.47 -8.97 2.71
CA HIS A 232 2.10 -8.60 3.97
C HIS A 232 1.05 -8.08 4.94
N MET A 233 1.02 -8.63 6.15
CA MET A 233 0.15 -8.21 7.24
C MET A 233 0.98 -7.94 8.50
N GLU A 234 0.83 -6.76 9.07
CA GLU A 234 1.56 -6.34 10.25
C GLU A 234 0.64 -5.71 11.31
N GLY A 235 0.74 -6.20 12.55
CA GLY A 235 0.02 -5.64 13.70
C GLY A 235 -1.49 -5.81 13.63
N LEU A 236 -1.98 -6.81 12.89
CA LEU A 236 -3.41 -7.06 12.69
C LEU A 236 -3.97 -8.02 13.73
N ILE A 237 -5.18 -7.74 14.21
CA ILE A 237 -5.93 -8.62 15.12
C ILE A 237 -7.18 -9.07 14.38
N PHE A 238 -7.40 -10.36 14.18
CA PHE A 238 -8.61 -10.90 13.57
C PHE A 238 -9.71 -11.18 14.59
N PRO A 239 -11.01 -11.13 14.24
CA PRO A 239 -12.08 -11.50 15.18
C PRO A 239 -12.07 -12.99 15.53
N SER A 240 -11.43 -13.82 14.72
CA SER A 240 -11.20 -15.22 15.00
C SER A 240 -10.10 -15.78 14.09
N PHE A 241 -9.55 -16.93 14.45
CA PHE A 241 -8.69 -17.68 13.54
C PHE A 241 -9.43 -18.06 12.23
N THR A 242 -10.73 -18.34 12.31
CA THR A 242 -11.55 -18.65 11.14
C THR A 242 -11.61 -17.50 10.15
N ASP A 243 -11.66 -16.25 10.64
CA ASP A 243 -11.63 -15.06 9.78
C ASP A 243 -10.27 -14.90 9.11
N PHE A 244 -9.17 -15.11 9.85
CA PHE A 244 -7.83 -15.17 9.28
C PHE A 244 -7.73 -16.25 8.19
N ALA A 245 -8.18 -17.48 8.48
CA ALA A 245 -8.15 -18.58 7.53
C ALA A 245 -8.99 -18.29 6.27
N ARG A 246 -10.14 -17.63 6.42
CA ARG A 246 -10.97 -17.18 5.29
C ARG A 246 -10.23 -16.14 4.44
N ALA A 247 -9.48 -15.24 5.07
CA ALA A 247 -8.68 -14.23 4.38
C ALA A 247 -7.52 -14.87 3.61
N MET A 248 -6.87 -15.88 4.19
CA MET A 248 -5.81 -16.62 3.51
C MET A 248 -6.35 -17.45 2.35
N ARG A 249 -7.55 -18.03 2.47
CA ARG A 249 -8.18 -18.78 1.39
C ARG A 249 -8.52 -17.91 0.19
N SER A 250 -8.94 -16.66 0.40
CA SER A 250 -9.18 -15.73 -0.71
C SER A 250 -7.89 -15.23 -1.37
N ALA A 251 -6.73 -15.52 -0.77
CA ALA A 251 -5.40 -15.22 -1.27
C ALA A 251 -4.53 -16.49 -1.45
N SER A 252 -5.12 -17.64 -1.77
CA SER A 252 -4.38 -18.92 -1.87
C SER A 252 -3.32 -18.96 -2.99
N GLY A 253 -3.45 -18.10 -4.00
CA GLY A 253 -2.55 -18.01 -5.16
C GLY A 253 -1.27 -17.19 -4.94
N ILE A 254 -0.99 -16.76 -3.69
CA ILE A 254 0.19 -15.96 -3.37
C ILE A 254 1.48 -16.80 -3.39
N ALA A 255 2.57 -16.15 -3.79
CA ALA A 255 3.93 -16.67 -3.75
C ALA A 255 4.67 -16.25 -2.47
N GLU A 256 4.27 -15.14 -1.85
CA GLU A 256 4.91 -14.62 -0.65
C GLU A 256 3.88 -14.18 0.39
N LEU A 257 4.05 -14.68 1.62
CA LEU A 257 3.24 -14.34 2.78
C LEU A 257 4.14 -13.86 3.91
N VAL A 258 3.87 -12.65 4.39
CA VAL A 258 4.54 -12.05 5.55
C VAL A 258 3.50 -11.76 6.62
N CYS A 259 3.65 -12.37 7.79
CA CYS A 259 2.76 -12.18 8.94
C CYS A 259 3.59 -11.72 10.14
N ILE A 260 3.47 -10.45 10.52
CA ILE A 260 4.18 -9.85 11.64
C ILE A 260 3.15 -9.42 12.68
N GLN A 261 3.27 -9.89 13.93
CA GLN A 261 2.34 -9.52 15.01
C GLN A 261 0.86 -9.77 14.68
N VAL A 262 0.56 -10.81 13.91
CA VAL A 262 -0.82 -11.18 13.55
C VAL A 262 -1.44 -12.00 14.68
N ARG A 263 -2.56 -11.53 15.23
CA ARG A 263 -3.25 -12.11 16.38
C ARG A 263 -4.75 -12.30 16.10
N TRP A 264 -5.50 -12.86 17.05
CA TRP A 264 -6.95 -12.98 17.00
C TRP A 264 -7.60 -12.74 18.38
N SER A 265 -8.88 -12.33 18.40
CA SER A 265 -9.62 -11.95 19.61
C SER A 265 -11.05 -12.54 19.66
N PRO A 266 -11.42 -13.34 20.67
CA PRO A 266 -10.60 -13.71 21.83
C PRO A 266 -9.36 -14.51 21.38
N PRO A 267 -8.30 -14.58 22.21
CA PRO A 267 -7.20 -15.50 22.00
C PRO A 267 -7.68 -16.95 22.25
N SER A 268 -8.80 -17.32 21.62
CA SER A 268 -9.26 -18.69 21.57
C SER A 268 -8.22 -19.49 20.81
N MET A 269 -7.90 -20.68 21.33
CA MET A 269 -7.04 -21.62 20.63
C MET A 269 -7.55 -21.84 19.21
N PRO A 270 -6.69 -21.77 18.18
CA PRO A 270 -7.07 -22.19 16.85
C PRO A 270 -7.65 -23.61 16.91
N PRO A 271 -8.67 -23.91 16.10
CA PRO A 271 -9.29 -25.23 16.12
C PRO A 271 -8.22 -26.31 15.84
N PRO A 272 -8.41 -27.53 16.36
CA PRO A 272 -7.45 -28.61 16.11
C PRO A 272 -7.25 -28.84 14.62
N VAL A 273 -5.99 -29.07 14.23
CA VAL A 273 -5.54 -29.24 12.83
C VAL A 273 -6.40 -30.27 12.07
N SER A 274 -6.94 -31.25 12.78
CA SER A 274 -7.81 -32.32 12.28
C SER A 274 -9.23 -31.88 11.87
N THR A 275 -9.66 -30.65 12.18
CA THR A 275 -11.00 -30.17 11.79
C THR A 275 -10.99 -29.70 10.33
N LEU A 276 -11.40 -30.61 9.44
CA LEU A 276 -11.33 -30.55 7.97
C LEU A 276 -11.93 -29.31 7.27
N GLY A 277 -12.62 -28.40 7.97
CA GLY A 277 -13.35 -27.27 7.36
C GLY A 277 -12.50 -26.03 7.02
N THR A 278 -11.29 -25.92 7.56
CA THR A 278 -10.42 -24.74 7.43
C THR A 278 -9.10 -25.03 6.71
N ARG A 279 -9.11 -25.91 5.70
CA ARG A 279 -7.92 -26.11 4.86
C ARG A 279 -7.63 -24.82 4.08
N ILE A 280 -6.72 -24.01 4.61
CA ILE A 280 -5.93 -23.09 3.82
C ILE A 280 -5.00 -23.98 3.00
N SER A 281 -4.79 -23.65 1.74
CA SER A 281 -3.81 -24.35 0.92
C SER A 281 -3.09 -23.31 0.10
N PHE A 282 -1.77 -23.31 0.19
CA PHE A 282 -0.93 -22.46 -0.61
C PHE A 282 -0.07 -23.32 -1.53
N GLU A 283 -0.56 -23.58 -2.74
CA GLU A 283 0.14 -24.41 -3.72
C GLU A 283 1.40 -23.73 -4.27
N LYS A 284 1.39 -22.39 -4.33
CA LYS A 284 2.42 -21.57 -4.97
C LYS A 284 3.29 -20.79 -4.00
N LEU A 285 3.15 -21.01 -2.69
CA LEU A 285 3.89 -20.22 -1.71
C LEU A 285 5.36 -20.61 -1.71
N GLU A 286 6.21 -19.68 -2.12
CA GLU A 286 7.66 -19.81 -2.19
C GLU A 286 8.33 -19.22 -0.94
N ARG A 287 7.76 -18.16 -0.38
CA ARG A 287 8.32 -17.45 0.78
C ARG A 287 7.30 -17.25 1.88
N LEU A 288 7.64 -17.71 3.07
CA LEU A 288 6.84 -17.53 4.29
C LEU A 288 7.70 -16.86 5.35
N SER A 289 7.28 -15.68 5.81
CA SER A 289 7.86 -14.99 6.97
C SER A 289 6.79 -14.85 8.06
N ILE A 290 7.05 -15.39 9.24
CA ILE A 290 6.15 -15.34 10.39
C ILE A 290 6.91 -14.81 11.60
N ARG A 291 6.42 -13.71 12.16
CA ARG A 291 7.01 -13.04 13.31
C ARG A 291 5.96 -12.76 14.37
N GLN A 292 6.24 -13.13 15.62
CA GLN A 292 5.36 -12.84 16.77
C GLN A 292 3.90 -13.28 16.57
N MET A 293 3.71 -14.52 16.11
CA MET A 293 2.41 -15.17 15.88
C MET A 293 2.26 -16.41 16.77
N GLY A 294 1.04 -16.73 17.19
CA GLY A 294 0.82 -17.89 18.08
C GLY A 294 1.19 -19.23 17.42
N MET A 295 1.85 -20.12 18.17
CA MET A 295 2.44 -21.36 17.65
C MET A 295 1.48 -22.27 16.90
N ARG A 296 0.27 -22.45 17.42
CA ARG A 296 -0.76 -23.25 16.76
C ARG A 296 -1.10 -22.73 15.36
N ALA A 297 -1.05 -21.42 15.14
CA ALA A 297 -1.28 -20.85 13.82
C ALA A 297 -0.07 -21.00 12.89
N VAL A 298 1.16 -20.97 13.44
CA VAL A 298 2.38 -21.34 12.71
C VAL A 298 2.26 -22.77 12.21
N GLU A 299 1.90 -23.73 13.07
CA GLU A 299 1.69 -25.14 12.69
C GLU A 299 0.65 -25.29 11.58
N ILE A 300 -0.49 -24.58 11.68
CA ILE A 300 -1.53 -24.63 10.64
C ILE A 300 -1.01 -24.05 9.32
N LEU A 301 -0.30 -22.92 9.34
CA LEU A 301 0.28 -22.33 8.14
C LEU A 301 1.31 -23.28 7.51
N MET A 302 2.22 -23.84 8.32
CA MET A 302 3.22 -24.82 7.90
C MET A 302 2.59 -26.12 7.38
N ALA A 303 1.45 -26.54 7.92
CA ALA A 303 0.70 -27.67 7.38
C ALA A 303 -0.01 -27.35 6.06
N SER A 304 -0.31 -26.07 5.83
CA SER A 304 -1.03 -25.53 4.66
C SER A 304 -0.11 -25.15 3.51
N THR A 305 1.20 -25.05 3.74
CA THR A 305 2.19 -24.75 2.70
C THR A 305 2.46 -25.98 1.83
N GLY A 306 2.53 -25.77 0.52
CA GLY A 306 2.93 -26.79 -0.45
C GLY A 306 4.43 -27.03 -0.47
N THR A 307 4.86 -27.91 -1.38
CA THR A 307 6.28 -28.24 -1.61
C THR A 307 7.06 -27.11 -2.31
N ALA A 308 6.39 -26.07 -2.80
CA ALA A 308 7.00 -24.92 -3.46
C ALA A 308 7.79 -24.01 -2.50
N LEU A 309 7.63 -24.18 -1.18
CA LEU A 309 8.29 -23.35 -0.19
C LEU A 309 9.81 -23.45 -0.31
N SER A 310 10.45 -22.31 -0.53
CA SER A 310 11.89 -22.20 -0.78
C SER A 310 12.61 -21.34 0.26
N CYS A 311 11.89 -20.42 0.90
CA CYS A 311 12.39 -19.53 1.94
C CYS A 311 11.42 -19.50 3.13
N LEU A 312 11.94 -19.81 4.31
CA LEU A 312 11.21 -19.81 5.56
C LEU A 312 11.92 -18.92 6.58
N ASP A 313 11.22 -17.90 7.07
CA ASP A 313 11.67 -17.01 8.14
C ASP A 313 10.66 -17.09 9.29
N ILE A 314 11.07 -17.65 10.42
CA ILE A 314 10.21 -17.80 11.59
C ILE A 314 10.91 -17.23 12.81
N ASP A 315 10.20 -16.35 13.53
CA ASP A 315 10.57 -16.02 14.90
C ASP A 315 10.18 -17.19 15.81
N LEU A 316 11.13 -17.73 16.56
CA LEU A 316 10.81 -18.66 17.63
C LEU A 316 9.90 -17.93 18.64
N PRO A 317 8.81 -18.57 19.07
CA PRO A 317 7.78 -17.89 19.84
C PRO A 317 8.40 -17.23 21.07
N HIS A 318 8.05 -15.96 21.30
CA HIS A 318 7.85 -15.56 22.68
C HIS A 318 6.75 -16.47 23.19
N PHE A 319 7.10 -17.34 24.15
CA PHE A 319 6.10 -17.87 25.05
C PHE A 319 5.47 -16.62 25.69
N ASP A 320 4.37 -16.13 25.13
CA ASP A 320 3.40 -15.34 25.89
C ASP A 320 2.95 -16.31 26.97
N VAL A 321 3.72 -16.42 28.05
CA VAL A 321 3.39 -17.25 29.21
C VAL A 321 2.00 -16.77 29.60
N PRO A 322 0.94 -17.57 29.38
CA PRO A 322 -0.32 -17.28 30.02
C PRO A 322 -0.06 -17.68 31.46
N SER A 323 0.57 -16.79 32.22
CA SER A 323 0.75 -16.92 33.65
C SER A 323 -0.61 -17.32 34.20
N THR A 324 -0.74 -18.54 34.72
CA THR A 324 -1.87 -19.17 35.44
C THR A 324 -2.71 -20.28 34.79
N ALA A 325 -2.46 -20.74 33.55
CA ALA A 325 -3.11 -21.98 33.07
C ALA A 325 -2.23 -23.21 33.35
N GLU A 326 -2.23 -23.70 34.59
CA GLU A 326 -1.60 -24.97 34.97
C GLU A 326 -2.17 -26.12 34.12
N GLY A 327 -1.32 -26.77 33.32
CA GLY A 327 -1.66 -28.04 32.63
C GLY A 327 -1.62 -28.04 31.10
N ALA A 328 -1.11 -26.99 30.44
CA ALA A 328 -0.88 -27.04 28.99
C ALA A 328 0.35 -27.90 28.68
N ASP A 329 0.10 -29.08 28.11
CA ASP A 329 1.09 -30.04 27.61
C ASP A 329 2.04 -29.34 26.62
N GLU A 330 3.27 -29.03 27.06
CA GLU A 330 4.32 -28.38 26.27
C GLU A 330 4.95 -29.38 25.30
N SER A 331 4.16 -29.84 24.32
CA SER A 331 4.70 -30.63 23.22
C SER A 331 5.65 -29.76 22.39
N PRO A 332 6.92 -30.18 22.18
CA PRO A 332 7.85 -29.43 21.36
C PRO A 332 7.32 -29.35 19.93
N VAL A 333 7.50 -28.18 19.31
CA VAL A 333 7.05 -27.92 17.94
C VAL A 333 7.86 -28.80 17.00
N ASN A 334 7.26 -29.86 16.49
CA ASN A 334 7.89 -30.72 15.51
C ASN A 334 7.71 -30.12 14.11
N LEU A 335 8.63 -29.23 13.72
CA LEU A 335 8.71 -28.72 12.36
C LEU A 335 9.32 -29.80 11.47
N ASP A 336 8.47 -30.60 10.81
CA ASP A 336 8.92 -31.56 9.81
C ASP A 336 9.37 -30.85 8.52
N LEU A 337 10.65 -30.47 8.49
CA LEU A 337 11.26 -29.79 7.35
C LEU A 337 11.39 -30.69 6.11
N HIS A 338 11.28 -32.02 6.26
CA HIS A 338 11.36 -32.95 5.12
C HIS A 338 10.22 -32.75 4.12
N ARG A 339 9.13 -32.08 4.52
CA ARG A 339 8.00 -31.72 3.65
C ARG A 339 8.34 -30.65 2.61
N PHE A 340 9.46 -29.95 2.76
CA PHE A 340 9.85 -28.83 1.90
C PHE A 340 11.15 -29.15 1.14
N PRO A 341 11.09 -29.96 0.07
CA PRO A 341 12.28 -30.36 -0.67
C PRO A 341 13.01 -29.19 -1.35
N ASN A 342 12.33 -28.06 -1.56
CA ASN A 342 12.87 -26.87 -2.21
C ASN A 342 13.40 -25.82 -1.22
N LEU A 343 13.31 -26.08 0.09
CA LEU A 343 13.72 -25.15 1.13
C LEU A 343 15.24 -25.02 1.15
N HIS A 344 15.74 -23.83 0.80
CA HIS A 344 17.17 -23.52 0.78
C HIS A 344 17.54 -22.35 1.69
N VAL A 345 16.56 -21.54 2.11
CA VAL A 345 16.75 -20.50 3.13
C VAL A 345 15.87 -20.82 4.34
N LEU A 346 16.51 -21.02 5.48
CA LEU A 346 15.86 -21.09 6.79
C LEU A 346 16.45 -20.00 7.68
N GLN A 347 15.60 -19.06 8.09
CA GLN A 347 15.95 -18.02 9.06
C GLN A 347 15.12 -18.25 10.31
N LEU A 348 15.83 -18.35 11.44
CA LEU A 348 15.24 -18.48 12.76
C LEU A 348 15.65 -17.25 13.55
N ALA A 349 14.70 -16.37 13.83
CA ALA A 349 14.96 -15.28 14.75
C ALA A 349 14.73 -15.80 16.17
N ILE A 350 15.79 -15.77 16.98
CA ILE A 350 15.68 -15.96 18.42
C ILE A 350 15.39 -14.58 18.98
N PRO A 351 14.22 -14.35 19.60
CA PRO A 351 13.98 -13.06 20.22
C PRO A 351 15.06 -12.84 21.28
N ALA A 352 15.72 -11.69 21.22
CA ALA A 352 16.65 -11.31 22.27
C ALA A 352 15.89 -11.39 23.60
N SER A 353 16.38 -12.20 24.54
CA SER A 353 15.79 -12.30 25.88
C SER A 353 15.52 -10.88 26.36
N PRO A 354 14.29 -10.55 26.79
CA PRO A 354 14.00 -9.22 27.29
C PRO A 354 14.98 -8.99 28.42
N ALA A 355 16.00 -8.15 28.19
CA ALA A 355 16.98 -7.83 29.19
C ALA A 355 16.16 -7.37 30.39
N VAL A 356 16.21 -8.16 31.46
CA VAL A 356 15.53 -7.86 32.71
C VAL A 356 16.15 -6.54 33.15
N CYS A 357 15.50 -5.43 32.81
CA CYS A 357 15.79 -4.14 33.40
C CYS A 357 15.38 -4.28 34.86
N SER A 358 16.31 -4.82 35.66
CA SER A 358 16.28 -4.75 37.10
C SER A 358 16.32 -3.27 37.46
N SER A 359 15.16 -2.63 37.50
CA SER A 359 14.98 -1.40 38.25
C SER A 359 15.28 -1.74 39.70
N SER A 360 16.47 -1.39 40.16
CA SER A 360 16.78 -1.34 41.59
C SER A 360 15.76 -0.42 42.27
N PRO A 361 15.16 -0.81 43.40
CA PRO A 361 14.31 0.09 44.17
C PRO A 361 15.15 1.25 44.76
N PRO A 362 14.52 2.38 45.08
CA PRO A 362 15.19 3.59 45.58
C PRO A 362 15.85 3.41 46.96
#